data_AF-A0AAX3TGQ4-F1
#
_entry.id   AF-A0AAX3TGQ4-F1
#
_cell.length_a   1.000
_cell.length_b   1.000
_cell.length_c   1.000
_cell.angle_alpha   90.00
_cell.angle_beta   90.00
_cell.angle_gamma   90.00
#
_symmetry.space_group_name_H-M   'P 1'
#
loop_
_entity.id
_entity.type
_entity.pdbx_description
1 polymer ?
#
loop_
_entity_poly.entity_id
_entity_poly.type
_entity_poly.pdbx_seq_one_letter_code
_entity_poly.pdbx_strand_id
1 'polypeptide(L)'
;MKNLITLLGIISLIIASGFITIACKTPNQPNANSNNTIPKRTNEMKKEIKEEKEKNSKTIKKDEDKNKEKKQVEKTDNKQEELLQNDQPEKIETYMFKRNKKTNFDLIRTYGEKIWSFFYSRPEKLFKLNEDHSSNPLATLARTITTHYQKIVKYRDQADFETKEKTKLDVENLFKEFDKDITKYEEEKDNIWKLINSL
;
A
#
# COMPACT_ATOMS: atom_id res chain seq x y z
N MET A 1 -6.57 33.23 -39.00
CA MET A 1 -6.98 33.47 -37.60
C MET A 1 -8.49 33.61 -37.45
N LYS A 2 -9.29 32.59 -37.82
CA LYS A 2 -10.76 32.62 -37.67
C LYS A 2 -11.33 31.41 -36.93
N ASN A 3 -10.49 30.46 -36.52
CA ASN A 3 -10.94 29.19 -35.92
C ASN A 3 -10.76 29.16 -34.40
N LEU A 4 -10.20 30.22 -33.79
CA LEU A 4 -9.93 30.26 -32.35
C LEU A 4 -11.08 30.89 -31.53
N ILE A 5 -11.91 31.73 -32.14
CA ILE A 5 -12.96 32.49 -31.44
C ILE A 5 -14.19 31.61 -31.15
N THR A 6 -14.42 30.55 -31.91
CA THR A 6 -15.58 29.66 -31.75
C THR A 6 -15.44 28.65 -30.61
N LEU A 7 -14.23 28.39 -30.10
CA LEU A 7 -14.03 27.40 -29.03
C LEU A 7 -14.29 27.96 -27.62
N LEU A 8 -14.25 29.29 -27.45
CA LEU A 8 -14.47 29.96 -26.16
C LEU A 8 -15.96 30.16 -25.82
N GLY A 9 -16.88 29.94 -26.78
CA GLY A 9 -18.33 30.12 -26.57
C GLY A 9 -19.05 28.92 -25.92
N ILE A 10 -18.42 27.75 -25.81
CA ILE A 10 -19.09 26.50 -25.39
C ILE A 10 -18.93 26.24 -23.88
N ILE A 11 -17.95 26.86 -23.22
CA ILE A 11 -17.62 26.57 -21.80
C ILE A 11 -18.53 27.34 -20.83
N SER A 12 -19.29 28.34 -21.30
CA SER A 12 -20.10 29.22 -20.45
C SER A 12 -21.48 28.67 -20.05
N LEU A 13 -21.86 27.43 -20.42
CA LEU A 13 -23.24 26.94 -20.31
C LEU A 13 -23.45 25.66 -19.46
N ILE A 14 -22.60 25.38 -18.46
CA ILE A 14 -22.78 24.20 -17.57
C ILE A 14 -22.67 24.59 -16.07
N ILE A 15 -23.10 25.79 -15.69
CA ILE A 15 -23.13 26.19 -14.26
C ILE A 15 -24.48 26.82 -13.93
N ALA A 16 -25.58 26.07 -14.02
CA ALA A 16 -26.86 26.49 -13.43
C ALA A 16 -27.88 25.34 -13.36
N SER A 17 -27.66 24.32 -12.52
CA SER A 17 -28.73 23.57 -11.85
C SER A 17 -28.13 22.39 -11.12
N GLY A 18 -28.26 22.33 -9.78
CA GLY A 18 -27.87 21.08 -9.14
C GLY A 18 -27.96 20.93 -7.64
N PHE A 19 -28.20 21.96 -6.82
CA PHE A 19 -28.38 21.74 -5.37
C PHE A 19 -29.36 22.75 -4.76
N ILE A 20 -30.65 22.45 -4.81
CA ILE A 20 -31.60 22.90 -3.78
C ILE A 20 -31.90 21.65 -2.95
N THR A 21 -31.18 21.50 -1.84
CA THR A 21 -31.45 20.45 -0.87
C THR A 21 -32.72 20.79 -0.08
N ILE A 22 -33.59 19.79 0.01
CA ILE A 22 -34.86 19.81 0.71
C ILE A 22 -34.60 19.97 2.21
N ALA A 23 -34.98 21.11 2.78
CA ALA A 23 -35.09 21.29 4.23
C ALA A 23 -36.57 21.27 4.65
N CYS A 24 -37.19 20.08 4.61
CA CYS A 24 -38.45 19.87 5.34
C CYS A 24 -38.12 19.54 6.79
N LYS A 25 -38.02 20.61 7.59
CA LYS A 25 -37.98 20.57 9.05
C LYS A 25 -39.39 20.23 9.55
N THR A 26 -39.61 19.00 10.02
CA THR A 26 -40.81 18.65 10.79
C THR A 26 -40.62 19.06 12.26
N PRO A 27 -41.59 19.76 12.88
CA PRO A 27 -41.54 20.07 14.30
C PRO A 27 -42.14 18.89 15.08
N ASN A 28 -41.31 18.14 15.79
CA ASN A 28 -41.78 17.22 16.82
C ASN A 28 -41.50 17.83 18.19
N GLN A 29 -42.52 18.46 18.77
CA GLN A 29 -42.80 18.37 20.21
C GLN A 29 -43.97 17.40 20.35
N PRO A 30 -44.01 16.53 21.38
CA PRO A 30 -44.26 17.04 22.72
C PRO A 30 -43.66 16.24 23.90
N ASN A 31 -43.87 16.80 25.09
CA ASN A 31 -43.93 16.19 26.42
C ASN A 31 -42.65 16.10 27.26
N ALA A 32 -42.53 17.12 28.11
CA ALA A 32 -42.01 16.97 29.46
C ALA A 32 -42.86 15.96 30.26
N ASN A 33 -42.21 14.97 30.89
CA ASN A 33 -42.40 14.69 32.32
C ASN A 33 -41.49 13.56 32.83
N SER A 34 -40.68 13.94 33.83
CA SER A 34 -40.46 13.22 35.08
C SER A 34 -39.49 12.03 35.15
N ASN A 35 -38.62 12.16 36.17
CA ASN A 35 -38.11 11.13 37.09
C ASN A 35 -36.77 10.46 36.79
N ASN A 36 -35.73 11.05 37.43
CA ASN A 36 -34.76 10.38 38.29
C ASN A 36 -34.71 8.85 38.22
N THR A 37 -33.54 8.29 37.84
CA THR A 37 -32.94 7.17 38.58
C THR A 37 -31.42 7.15 38.35
N ILE A 38 -30.70 7.07 39.47
CA ILE A 38 -29.25 6.96 39.65
C ILE A 38 -28.71 5.64 39.05
N PRO A 39 -27.57 5.61 38.35
CA PRO A 39 -26.90 4.35 38.06
C PRO A 39 -26.09 3.86 39.26
N LYS A 40 -26.55 2.78 39.89
CA LYS A 40 -25.83 1.97 40.89
C LYS A 40 -24.58 1.36 40.24
N ARG A 41 -23.40 1.65 40.79
CA ARG A 41 -22.18 0.84 40.61
C ARG A 41 -22.22 -0.34 41.60
N THR A 42 -22.00 -1.56 41.13
CA THR A 42 -21.41 -2.64 41.94
C THR A 42 -20.68 -3.68 41.08
N ASN A 43 -19.35 -3.67 41.25
CA ASN A 43 -18.32 -4.72 41.33
C ASN A 43 -18.51 -6.16 40.78
N GLU A 44 -17.42 -6.58 40.11
CA GLU A 44 -16.68 -7.86 40.20
C GLU A 44 -17.34 -9.20 39.85
N MET A 45 -16.73 -9.94 38.90
CA MET A 45 -16.03 -11.21 39.20
C MET A 45 -15.20 -11.73 38.00
N LYS A 46 -13.96 -12.14 38.29
CA LYS A 46 -13.02 -12.94 37.46
C LYS A 46 -13.54 -14.36 37.16
N LYS A 47 -13.13 -14.94 36.03
CA LYS A 47 -12.58 -16.31 35.85
C LYS A 47 -12.14 -16.51 34.39
N GLU A 48 -10.84 -16.56 34.13
CA GLU A 48 -10.01 -17.77 33.91
C GLU A 48 -10.42 -18.60 32.68
N ILE A 49 -9.61 -18.50 31.62
CA ILE A 49 -9.62 -19.38 30.45
C ILE A 49 -8.49 -20.41 30.67
N LYS A 50 -8.86 -21.69 30.69
CA LYS A 50 -7.94 -22.83 30.78
C LYS A 50 -7.17 -23.04 29.48
N GLU A 51 -5.85 -23.23 29.62
CA GLU A 51 -5.01 -23.92 28.64
C GLU A 51 -5.28 -25.42 28.69
N GLU A 52 -5.43 -26.04 27.52
CA GLU A 52 -5.46 -27.50 27.38
C GLU A 52 -4.64 -27.87 26.14
N LYS A 53 -3.53 -28.58 26.35
CA LYS A 53 -2.95 -29.53 25.38
C LYS A 53 -1.93 -30.41 26.10
N GLU A 54 -2.42 -31.55 26.56
CA GLU A 54 -1.63 -32.70 27.00
C GLU A 54 -1.01 -33.46 25.82
N LYS A 55 0.09 -34.14 26.16
CA LYS A 55 0.98 -34.96 25.34
C LYS A 55 0.50 -36.40 25.16
N ASN A 56 1.23 -37.10 24.28
CA ASN A 56 1.38 -38.56 24.05
C ASN A 56 0.33 -39.20 23.13
N SER A 57 0.67 -40.09 22.19
CA SER A 57 1.55 -41.25 22.34
C SER A 57 2.00 -41.85 20.98
N LYS A 58 3.12 -42.58 21.03
CA LYS A 58 3.82 -43.40 20.01
C LYS A 58 2.94 -44.40 19.25
N THR A 59 3.38 -44.87 18.06
CA THR A 59 3.94 -46.25 17.84
C THR A 59 4.29 -46.54 16.36
N ILE A 60 5.58 -46.80 16.13
CA ILE A 60 6.30 -47.79 15.28
C ILE A 60 5.46 -48.65 14.30
N LYS A 61 5.89 -48.72 13.02
CA LYS A 61 6.06 -49.97 12.26
C LYS A 61 7.28 -49.91 11.33
N LYS A 62 8.15 -50.89 11.49
CA LYS A 62 9.32 -51.25 10.66
C LYS A 62 8.92 -52.54 9.95
N ASP A 63 9.19 -52.68 8.66
CA ASP A 63 9.45 -54.00 8.06
C ASP A 63 10.28 -53.86 6.76
N GLU A 64 11.33 -54.67 6.72
CA GLU A 64 12.30 -54.90 5.65
C GLU A 64 11.84 -56.09 4.79
N ASP A 65 12.04 -56.05 3.47
CA ASP A 65 12.27 -57.24 2.64
C ASP A 65 12.92 -56.77 1.32
N LYS A 66 14.20 -57.08 1.08
CA LYS A 66 14.76 -58.28 0.43
C LYS A 66 14.87 -58.21 -1.11
N ASN A 67 16.14 -58.06 -1.53
CA ASN A 67 16.92 -59.07 -2.27
C ASN A 67 17.03 -59.03 -3.82
N LYS A 68 18.29 -59.25 -4.26
CA LYS A 68 18.83 -59.83 -5.52
C LYS A 68 19.20 -58.97 -6.76
N GLU A 69 20.52 -58.81 -6.89
CA GLU A 69 21.42 -59.20 -8.00
C GLU A 69 21.20 -58.78 -9.48
N LYS A 70 22.16 -57.95 -9.93
CA LYS A 70 23.03 -58.05 -11.13
C LYS A 70 22.51 -58.68 -12.43
N LYS A 71 22.59 -57.90 -13.52
CA LYS A 71 23.31 -58.28 -14.77
C LYS A 71 23.67 -57.04 -15.60
N GLN A 72 24.90 -57.03 -16.11
CA GLN A 72 25.42 -56.12 -17.14
C GLN A 72 24.73 -56.38 -18.50
N VAL A 73 24.66 -55.38 -19.38
CA VAL A 73 25.28 -55.39 -20.72
C VAL A 73 24.90 -54.11 -21.51
N GLU A 74 25.92 -53.60 -22.21
CA GLU A 74 25.93 -52.71 -23.38
C GLU A 74 25.77 -51.20 -23.29
N LYS A 75 26.81 -50.56 -23.84
CA LYS A 75 26.94 -49.16 -24.21
C LYS A 75 26.01 -48.84 -25.38
N THR A 76 25.36 -47.69 -25.33
CA THR A 76 25.07 -46.91 -26.53
C THR A 76 25.11 -45.44 -26.14
N ASP A 77 26.00 -44.69 -26.80
CA ASP A 77 26.08 -43.24 -26.68
C ASP A 77 24.74 -42.60 -27.02
N ASN A 78 24.18 -41.84 -26.09
CA ASN A 78 23.25 -40.77 -26.43
C ASN A 78 23.41 -39.63 -25.43
N LYS A 79 23.81 -38.47 -25.96
CA LYS A 79 23.69 -37.17 -25.30
C LYS A 79 22.27 -37.01 -24.78
N GLN A 80 22.09 -37.12 -23.47
CA GLN A 80 20.97 -36.47 -22.79
C GLN A 80 21.59 -35.44 -21.86
N GLU A 81 21.26 -34.19 -22.16
CA GLU A 81 21.43 -33.08 -21.23
C GLU A 81 21.02 -33.56 -19.85
N GLU A 82 21.94 -33.41 -18.91
CA GLU A 82 21.66 -33.48 -17.49
C GLU A 82 20.73 -32.29 -17.19
N LEU A 83 19.43 -32.48 -17.45
CA LEU A 83 18.37 -31.71 -16.82
C LEU A 83 18.46 -32.05 -15.34
N LEU A 84 19.40 -31.37 -14.66
CA LEU A 84 19.40 -31.23 -13.22
C LEU A 84 18.01 -30.72 -12.85
N GLN A 85 17.15 -31.63 -12.41
CA GLN A 85 16.00 -31.30 -11.59
C GLN A 85 16.57 -30.66 -10.33
N ASN A 86 16.75 -29.34 -10.39
CA ASN A 86 16.95 -28.52 -9.21
C ASN A 86 15.64 -28.58 -8.41
N ASP A 87 15.48 -29.63 -7.62
CA ASP A 87 14.52 -29.72 -6.50
C ASP A 87 14.95 -28.81 -5.34
N GLN A 88 15.64 -27.70 -5.63
CA GLN A 88 15.81 -26.65 -4.65
C GLN A 88 14.52 -25.83 -4.65
N PRO A 89 13.75 -25.81 -3.54
CA PRO A 89 12.63 -24.90 -3.46
C PRO A 89 13.15 -23.49 -3.70
N GLU A 90 12.63 -22.85 -4.74
CA GLU A 90 12.87 -21.45 -5.03
C GLU A 90 12.59 -20.69 -3.73
N LYS A 91 13.62 -20.09 -3.14
CA LYS A 91 13.44 -19.29 -1.91
C LYS A 91 12.53 -18.14 -2.29
N ILE A 92 11.25 -18.26 -1.97
CA ILE A 92 10.32 -17.14 -2.02
C ILE A 92 10.83 -16.16 -0.97
N GLU A 93 11.58 -15.15 -1.40
CA GLU A 93 11.94 -14.02 -0.55
C GLU A 93 10.66 -13.25 -0.23
N THR A 94 10.00 -13.64 0.85
CA THR A 94 8.87 -12.89 1.40
C THR A 94 9.40 -11.55 1.88
N TYR A 95 9.02 -10.48 1.18
CA TYR A 95 9.34 -9.12 1.58
C TYR A 95 8.80 -8.82 2.98
N MET A 96 9.68 -8.36 3.87
CA MET A 96 9.33 -7.96 5.23
C MET A 96 9.17 -6.45 5.30
N PHE A 97 7.94 -6.02 5.61
CA PHE A 97 7.61 -4.60 5.77
C PHE A 97 8.32 -4.01 7.00
N LYS A 98 8.95 -2.83 6.85
CA LYS A 98 9.44 -2.04 7.99
C LYS A 98 8.28 -1.44 8.79
N ARG A 99 7.15 -1.15 8.12
CA ARG A 99 5.97 -0.49 8.71
C ARG A 99 4.67 -1.05 8.16
N ASN A 100 3.57 -0.88 8.91
CA ASN A 100 2.25 -1.28 8.42
C ASN A 100 1.77 -0.40 7.24
N LYS A 101 0.80 -0.92 6.47
CA LYS A 101 0.24 -0.26 5.28
C LYS A 101 -0.34 1.13 5.55
N LYS A 102 -1.08 1.29 6.65
CA LYS A 102 -1.67 2.58 7.02
C LYS A 102 -0.58 3.63 7.25
N THR A 103 0.46 3.30 8.00
CA THR A 103 1.59 4.18 8.24
C THR A 103 2.33 4.51 6.93
N ASN A 104 2.50 3.53 6.04
CA ASN A 104 3.02 3.77 4.69
C ASN A 104 2.18 4.78 3.92
N PHE A 105 0.87 4.59 3.88
CA PHE A 105 -0.06 5.49 3.22
C PHE A 105 0.04 6.93 3.76
N ASP A 106 0.02 7.08 5.09
CA ASP A 106 0.06 8.39 5.76
C ASP A 106 1.41 9.11 5.53
N LEU A 107 2.52 8.37 5.50
CA LEU A 107 3.84 8.95 5.23
C LEU A 107 4.02 9.36 3.77
N ILE A 108 3.53 8.58 2.80
CA ILE A 108 3.50 9.03 1.39
C ILE A 108 2.71 10.33 1.27
N ARG A 109 1.54 10.43 1.93
CA ARG A 109 0.76 11.67 1.95
C ARG A 109 1.58 12.84 2.49
N THR A 110 2.14 12.65 3.67
CA THR A 110 2.89 13.71 4.38
C THR A 110 4.13 14.17 3.60
N TYR A 111 4.95 13.23 3.15
CA TYR A 111 6.21 13.56 2.47
C TYR A 111 5.97 14.06 1.04
N GLY A 112 5.07 13.43 0.30
CA GLY A 112 4.76 13.86 -1.06
C GLY A 112 4.03 15.18 -1.11
N GLU A 113 3.13 15.49 -0.17
CA GLU A 113 2.51 16.82 -0.05
C GLU A 113 3.57 17.91 0.20
N LYS A 114 4.54 17.63 1.07
CA LYS A 114 5.61 18.58 1.38
C LYS A 114 6.48 18.89 0.16
N ILE A 115 6.87 17.86 -0.59
CA ILE A 115 7.66 18.02 -1.83
C ILE A 115 6.82 18.70 -2.92
N TRP A 116 5.58 18.26 -3.11
CA TRP A 116 4.65 18.85 -4.08
C TRP A 116 4.44 20.33 -3.83
N SER A 117 4.14 20.72 -2.58
CA SER A 117 3.91 22.12 -2.21
C SER A 117 5.16 22.99 -2.39
N PHE A 118 6.34 22.42 -2.14
CA PHE A 118 7.61 23.10 -2.36
C PHE A 118 7.79 23.49 -3.84
N PHE A 119 7.48 22.58 -4.77
CA PHE A 119 7.61 22.82 -6.21
C PHE A 119 6.43 23.57 -6.82
N TYR A 120 5.23 23.39 -6.28
CA TYR A 120 4.04 24.14 -6.71
C TYR A 120 4.24 25.65 -6.52
N SER A 121 4.89 26.03 -5.42
CA SER A 121 5.27 27.43 -5.16
C SER A 121 6.54 27.89 -5.90
N ARG A 122 7.26 26.99 -6.56
CA ARG A 122 8.58 27.21 -7.21
C ARG A 122 8.72 26.39 -8.50
N PRO A 123 7.87 26.64 -9.52
CA PRO A 123 7.83 25.83 -10.74
C PRO A 123 9.16 25.81 -11.51
N GLU A 124 9.96 26.87 -11.42
CA GLU A 124 11.30 26.96 -12.01
C GLU A 124 12.26 25.90 -11.43
N LYS A 125 12.18 25.63 -10.13
CA LYS A 125 12.99 24.57 -9.50
C LYS A 125 12.54 23.18 -9.94
N LEU A 126 11.24 22.99 -10.20
CA LEU A 126 10.73 21.73 -10.72
C LEU A 126 11.25 21.45 -12.13
N PHE A 127 11.29 22.49 -12.97
CA PHE A 127 11.84 22.39 -14.31
C PHE A 127 13.32 21.96 -14.26
N LYS A 128 14.15 22.66 -13.46
CA LYS A 128 15.57 22.28 -13.26
C LYS A 128 15.73 20.89 -12.68
N LEU A 129 14.89 20.49 -11.72
CA LEU A 129 14.90 19.13 -11.20
C LEU A 129 14.71 18.13 -12.35
N ASN A 130 13.76 18.38 -13.24
CA ASN A 130 13.39 17.44 -14.30
C ASN A 130 14.37 17.40 -15.48
N GLU A 131 15.00 18.52 -15.84
CA GLU A 131 15.98 18.56 -16.92
C GLU A 131 17.39 18.23 -16.43
N ASP A 132 17.94 19.08 -15.56
CA ASP A 132 19.36 19.05 -15.14
C ASP A 132 19.68 17.84 -14.25
N HIS A 133 18.68 17.33 -13.54
CA HIS A 133 18.83 16.25 -12.56
C HIS A 133 17.95 15.04 -12.88
N SER A 134 17.56 14.84 -14.15
CA SER A 134 16.73 13.70 -14.60
C SER A 134 17.24 12.35 -14.07
N SER A 135 18.55 12.09 -14.18
CA SER A 135 19.24 10.87 -13.76
C SER A 135 19.76 10.86 -12.32
N ASN A 136 19.62 11.97 -11.58
CA ASN A 136 20.09 12.03 -10.20
C ASN A 136 19.23 11.12 -9.28
N PRO A 137 19.82 10.24 -8.46
CA PRO A 137 19.05 9.32 -7.61
C PRO A 137 18.17 10.03 -6.57
N LEU A 138 18.63 11.13 -5.97
CA LEU A 138 17.86 11.90 -4.98
C LEU A 138 16.68 12.61 -5.65
N ALA A 139 16.91 13.19 -6.83
CA ALA A 139 15.85 13.79 -7.63
C ALA A 139 14.80 12.75 -8.04
N THR A 140 15.25 11.57 -8.46
CA THR A 140 14.38 10.43 -8.80
C THR A 140 13.53 10.04 -7.60
N LEU A 141 14.14 9.89 -6.41
CA LEU A 141 13.42 9.54 -5.19
C LEU A 141 12.39 10.60 -4.79
N ALA A 142 12.72 11.90 -4.91
CA ALA A 142 11.77 12.98 -4.67
C ALA A 142 10.57 12.93 -5.63
N ARG A 143 10.81 12.65 -6.93
CA ARG A 143 9.75 12.47 -7.93
C ARG A 143 8.91 11.23 -7.64
N THR A 144 9.52 10.12 -7.23
CA THR A 144 8.82 8.89 -6.87
C THR A 144 7.84 9.12 -5.72
N ILE A 145 8.30 9.73 -4.62
CA ILE A 145 7.43 10.06 -3.47
C ILE A 145 6.28 10.98 -3.90
N THR A 146 6.57 11.99 -4.73
CA THR A 146 5.54 12.91 -5.25
C THR A 146 4.53 12.19 -6.15
N THR A 147 4.99 11.27 -6.98
CA THR A 147 4.15 10.47 -7.88
C THR A 147 3.23 9.55 -7.08
N HIS A 148 3.76 8.89 -6.04
CA HIS A 148 2.95 8.08 -5.13
C HIS A 148 1.90 8.93 -4.42
N TYR A 149 2.26 10.13 -3.96
CA TYR A 149 1.32 11.07 -3.39
C TYR A 149 0.19 11.45 -4.35
N GLN A 150 0.51 11.82 -5.59
CA GLN A 150 -0.50 12.15 -6.60
C GLN A 150 -1.45 10.99 -6.89
N LYS A 151 -0.95 9.74 -6.85
CA LYS A 151 -1.79 8.55 -6.98
C LYS A 151 -2.81 8.45 -5.84
N ILE A 152 -2.41 8.75 -4.60
CA ILE A 152 -3.22 8.46 -3.41
C ILE A 152 -3.98 9.65 -2.81
N VAL A 153 -3.62 10.90 -3.15
CA VAL A 153 -4.17 12.10 -2.49
C VAL A 153 -5.69 12.23 -2.61
N LYS A 154 -6.25 11.72 -3.71
CA LYS A 154 -7.70 11.75 -4.00
C LYS A 154 -8.54 10.82 -3.12
N TYR A 155 -7.91 9.90 -2.39
CA TYR A 155 -8.62 9.00 -1.46
C TYR A 155 -8.66 9.61 -0.07
N ARG A 156 -9.70 9.27 0.69
CA ARG A 156 -9.84 9.79 2.06
C ARG A 156 -8.79 9.19 3.00
N ASP A 157 -8.60 7.89 2.91
CA ASP A 157 -7.75 7.10 3.81
C ASP A 157 -7.28 5.81 3.10
N GLN A 158 -6.47 5.01 3.80
CA GLN A 158 -5.92 3.76 3.29
C GLN A 158 -7.01 2.74 2.92
N ALA A 159 -8.11 2.64 3.68
CA ALA A 159 -9.16 1.68 3.41
C ALA A 159 -10.00 2.08 2.19
N ASP A 160 -10.28 3.37 2.03
CA ASP A 160 -10.91 3.95 0.83
C ASP A 160 -10.07 3.68 -0.41
N PHE A 161 -8.76 3.85 -0.31
CA PHE A 161 -7.81 3.53 -1.39
C PHE A 161 -7.87 2.05 -1.77
N GLU A 162 -7.68 1.14 -0.81
CA GLU A 162 -7.69 -0.30 -1.07
C GLU A 162 -9.02 -0.75 -1.68
N THR A 163 -10.15 -0.26 -1.16
CA THR A 163 -11.47 -0.67 -1.65
C THR A 163 -11.72 -0.23 -3.09
N LYS A 164 -11.33 1.00 -3.44
CA LYS A 164 -11.57 1.58 -4.77
C LYS A 164 -10.61 1.07 -5.85
N GLU A 165 -9.41 0.63 -5.47
CA GLU A 165 -8.36 0.22 -6.41
C GLU A 165 -8.07 -1.27 -6.44
N LYS A 166 -8.72 -2.08 -5.58
CA LYS A 166 -8.54 -3.54 -5.50
C LYS A 166 -8.63 -4.28 -6.84
N THR A 167 -9.44 -3.78 -7.77
CA THR A 167 -9.66 -4.41 -9.08
C THR A 167 -8.79 -3.84 -10.20
N LYS A 168 -8.08 -2.73 -9.96
CA LYS A 168 -7.32 -1.99 -10.98
C LYS A 168 -5.81 -2.09 -10.78
N LEU A 169 -5.38 -2.26 -9.54
CA LEU A 169 -3.98 -2.24 -9.14
C LEU A 169 -3.65 -3.46 -8.30
N ASP A 170 -2.42 -3.93 -8.44
CA ASP A 170 -1.82 -4.79 -7.43
C ASP A 170 -1.48 -3.94 -6.20
N VAL A 171 -2.53 -3.73 -5.39
CA VAL A 171 -2.48 -2.93 -4.16
C VAL A 171 -1.41 -3.47 -3.20
N GLU A 172 -1.22 -4.79 -3.14
CA GLU A 172 -0.25 -5.40 -2.23
C GLU A 172 1.18 -5.05 -2.64
N ASN A 173 1.52 -5.22 -3.91
CA ASN A 173 2.85 -4.84 -4.39
C ASN A 173 3.10 -3.33 -4.31
N LEU A 174 2.08 -2.50 -4.52
CA LEU A 174 2.21 -1.06 -4.33
C LEU A 174 2.54 -0.69 -2.87
N PHE A 175 1.95 -1.36 -1.88
CA PHE A 175 2.33 -1.10 -0.49
C PHE A 175 3.77 -1.51 -0.18
N LYS A 176 4.29 -2.57 -0.83
CA LYS A 176 5.72 -2.92 -0.72
C LYS A 176 6.60 -1.83 -1.33
N GLU A 177 6.20 -1.25 -2.46
CA GLU A 177 6.89 -0.11 -3.06
C GLU A 177 6.89 1.10 -2.12
N PHE A 178 5.73 1.45 -1.54
CA PHE A 178 5.64 2.54 -0.57
C PHE A 178 6.59 2.33 0.61
N ASP A 179 6.64 1.12 1.17
CA ASP A 179 7.53 0.82 2.30
C ASP A 179 9.01 0.98 1.93
N LYS A 180 9.42 0.47 0.77
CA LYS A 180 10.80 0.62 0.25
C LYS A 180 11.15 2.07 -0.03
N ASP A 181 10.28 2.81 -0.70
CA ASP A 181 10.58 4.18 -1.14
C ASP A 181 10.56 5.17 0.02
N ILE A 182 9.64 5.02 0.97
CA ILE A 182 9.66 5.81 2.20
C ILE A 182 10.93 5.51 3.00
N THR A 183 11.30 4.24 3.13
CA THR A 183 12.53 3.86 3.83
C THR A 183 13.73 4.59 3.25
N LYS A 184 13.91 4.52 1.93
CA LYS A 184 15.00 5.22 1.24
C LYS A 184 14.88 6.74 1.40
N TYR A 185 13.67 7.28 1.33
CA TYR A 185 13.43 8.71 1.50
C TYR A 185 13.84 9.18 2.90
N GLU A 186 13.56 8.41 3.94
CA GLU A 186 13.93 8.75 5.32
C GLU A 186 15.45 8.68 5.53
N GLU A 187 16.12 7.70 4.91
CA GLU A 187 17.58 7.57 4.90
C GLU A 187 18.25 8.75 4.18
N GLU A 188 17.67 9.24 3.08
CA GLU A 188 18.24 10.30 2.22
C GLU A 188 17.59 11.68 2.41
N LYS A 189 16.75 11.84 3.42
CA LYS A 189 15.84 13.00 3.56
C LYS A 189 16.58 14.33 3.46
N ASP A 190 17.64 14.50 4.24
CA ASP A 190 18.38 15.76 4.29
C ASP A 190 19.13 16.04 2.99
N ASN A 191 19.65 14.99 2.34
CA ASN A 191 20.32 15.10 1.04
C ASN A 191 19.34 15.53 -0.06
N ILE A 192 18.14 14.95 -0.06
CA ILE A 192 17.06 15.36 -0.97
C ILE A 192 16.71 16.84 -0.75
N TRP A 193 16.48 17.25 0.50
CA TRP A 193 16.13 18.63 0.81
C TRP A 193 17.27 19.60 0.48
N LYS A 194 18.52 19.22 0.69
CA LYS A 194 19.69 20.01 0.28
C LYS A 194 19.71 20.20 -1.24
N LEU A 195 19.51 19.12 -2.01
CA LEU A 195 19.45 19.18 -3.47
C LEU A 195 18.33 20.12 -3.93
N ILE A 196 17.08 19.86 -3.54
CA ILE A 196 15.93 20.61 -4.08
C ILE A 196 15.92 22.08 -3.65
N ASN A 197 16.49 22.40 -2.49
CA ASN A 197 16.68 23.80 -2.09
C ASN A 197 17.74 24.52 -2.92
N SER A 198 18.76 23.81 -3.41
CA SER A 198 19.86 24.38 -4.19
C SER A 198 19.55 24.63 -5.68
N LEU A 199 18.44 24.08 -6.19
CA LEU A 199 17.98 24.29 -7.57
C LEU A 199 17.62 25.75 -7.87
#